data_AF-A0A7K4Z8H8-F1
#
_entry.id   AF-A0A7K4Z8H8-F1
#
_cell.length_a   1.000
_cell.length_b   1.000
_cell.length_c   1.000
_cell.angle_alpha   90.00
_cell.angle_beta   90.00
_cell.angle_gamma   90.00
#
_symmetry.space_group_name_H-M   'P 1'
#
loop_
_entity.id
_entity.type
_entity.pdbx_description
1 polymer ?
#
loop_
_entity_poly.entity_id
_entity_poly.type
_entity_poly.pdbx_seq_one_letter_code
_entity_poly.pdbx_strand_id
1 'polypeptide(L)'
;KKDIPAANFIIHEIHCSRNLDVCRYCGDSIPRSEMKNHIESEHVQVTCKCRMKMENHLLKDHEVSVCPLRPALCQYCDIQLPFNKLQDHEVYCGARTETCGGCGHNIMVKDLKEHPQVCG
;
A
#
# COMPACT_ATOMS: atom_id res chain seq x y z
N LYS A 1 -17.40 13.17 12.28
CA LYS A 1 -17.05 14.13 13.35
C LYS A 1 -18.02 15.30 13.23
N LYS A 2 -18.88 15.53 14.23
CA LYS A 2 -19.74 16.72 14.26
C LYS A 2 -18.97 17.79 15.02
N ASP A 3 -18.81 18.97 14.43
CA ASP A 3 -18.25 20.14 15.11
C ASP A 3 -19.19 20.54 16.26
N ILE A 4 -18.68 20.47 17.49
CA ILE A 4 -19.45 20.78 18.70
C ILE A 4 -18.79 21.99 19.38
N PRO A 5 -19.56 23.03 19.73
CA PRO A 5 -19.05 24.19 20.46
C PRO A 5 -18.35 23.79 21.76
N ALA A 6 -17.20 24.41 22.03
CA ALA A 6 -16.33 24.08 23.17
C ALA A 6 -17.04 24.07 24.54
N ALA A 7 -18.07 24.89 24.72
CA ALA A 7 -18.85 24.97 25.96
C ALA A 7 -19.59 23.68 26.34
N ASN A 8 -19.95 22.86 25.35
CA ASN A 8 -20.67 21.60 25.54
C ASN A 8 -19.77 20.37 25.35
N PHE A 9 -18.47 20.58 25.16
CA PHE A 9 -17.52 19.51 24.87
C PHE A 9 -17.43 18.50 26.02
N ILE A 10 -17.41 18.96 27.29
CA ILE A 10 -17.32 18.09 28.47
C ILE A 10 -18.56 17.18 28.59
N ILE A 11 -19.76 17.73 28.37
CA ILE A 11 -21.01 16.97 28.44
C ILE A 11 -21.10 16.02 27.23
N HIS A 12 -20.71 16.48 26.03
CA HIS A 12 -20.62 15.61 24.86
C HIS A 12 -19.59 14.50 25.04
N GLU A 13 -18.43 14.76 25.64
CA GLU A 13 -17.40 13.74 25.91
C GLU A 13 -17.95 12.63 26.82
N ILE A 14 -18.63 13.01 27.91
CA ILE A 14 -19.24 12.06 28.85
C ILE A 14 -20.37 11.26 28.16
N HIS A 15 -21.22 11.92 27.38
CA HIS A 15 -22.31 11.27 26.65
C HIS A 15 -21.81 10.45 25.46
N CYS A 16 -20.74 10.87 24.78
CA CYS A 16 -20.13 10.18 23.65
C CYS A 16 -19.41 8.94 24.17
N SER A 17 -18.51 9.07 25.15
CA SER A 17 -17.78 7.95 25.78
C SER A 17 -18.71 6.88 26.35
N ARG A 18 -19.84 7.24 26.95
CA ARG A 18 -20.85 6.27 27.43
C ARG A 18 -21.61 5.54 26.32
N ASN A 19 -21.63 6.08 25.11
CA ASN A 19 -22.33 5.51 23.95
C ASN A 19 -21.38 4.89 22.91
N LEU A 20 -20.06 4.93 23.14
CA LEU A 20 -19.08 4.22 22.34
C LEU A 20 -18.89 2.80 22.90
N ASP A 21 -18.86 1.81 22.03
CA ASP A 21 -18.40 0.46 22.32
C ASP A 21 -17.09 0.20 21.58
N VAL A 22 -16.25 -0.63 22.19
CA VAL A 22 -14.99 -1.07 21.57
C VAL A 22 -15.28 -2.24 20.65
N CYS A 23 -14.89 -2.11 19.38
CA CYS A 23 -14.96 -3.20 18.41
C CYS A 23 -14.04 -4.35 18.85
N ARG A 24 -14.57 -5.58 18.89
CA ARG A 24 -13.80 -6.77 19.31
C ARG A 24 -12.79 -7.26 18.27
N TYR A 25 -12.90 -6.78 17.03
CA TYR A 25 -12.06 -7.21 15.92
C TYR A 25 -10.85 -6.29 15.71
N CYS A 26 -11.05 -4.96 15.72
CA CYS A 26 -9.98 -3.97 15.54
C CYS A 26 -9.62 -3.18 16.81
N GLY A 27 -10.46 -3.18 17.84
CA GLY A 27 -10.24 -2.37 19.06
C GLY A 27 -10.66 -0.90 18.96
N ASP A 28 -11.25 -0.46 17.84
CA ASP A 28 -11.71 0.91 17.67
C ASP A 28 -12.93 1.24 18.54
N SER A 29 -12.99 2.47 19.03
CA SER A 29 -14.14 2.98 19.78
C SER A 29 -15.20 3.52 18.83
N ILE A 30 -16.28 2.78 18.63
CA ILE A 30 -17.35 3.05 17.66
C ILE A 30 -18.67 3.26 18.40
N PRO A 31 -19.52 4.23 18.00
CA PRO A 31 -20.84 4.40 18.62
C PRO A 31 -21.66 3.11 18.56
N ARG A 32 -22.32 2.74 19.66
CA ARG A 32 -23.24 1.58 19.76
C ARG A 32 -24.22 1.48 18.60
N SER A 33 -24.78 2.62 18.19
CA SER A 33 -25.70 2.72 17.05
C SER A 33 -25.04 2.36 15.71
N GLU A 34 -23.75 2.66 15.56
CA GLU A 34 -22.98 2.45 14.33
C GLU A 34 -22.17 1.15 14.35
N MET A 35 -22.04 0.48 15.49
CA MET A 35 -21.25 -0.75 15.63
C MET A 35 -21.65 -1.79 14.59
N LYS A 36 -22.95 -1.99 14.38
CA LYS A 36 -23.47 -2.92 13.38
C LYS A 36 -22.99 -2.57 11.96
N ASN A 37 -23.14 -1.30 11.57
CA ASN A 37 -22.68 -0.79 10.27
C ASN A 37 -21.15 -0.91 10.12
N HIS A 38 -20.39 -0.65 11.18
CA HIS A 38 -18.94 -0.80 11.18
C HIS A 38 -18.52 -2.26 10.95
N ILE A 39 -19.15 -3.24 11.61
CA ILE A 39 -18.86 -4.66 11.35
C ILE A 39 -19.22 -5.05 9.91
N GLU A 40 -20.39 -4.63 9.42
CA GLU A 40 -20.86 -4.93 8.07
C GLU A 40 -20.04 -4.23 6.96
N SER A 41 -19.41 -3.09 7.26
CA SER A 41 -18.56 -2.35 6.31
C SER A 41 -17.09 -2.72 6.41
N GLU A 42 -16.50 -2.70 7.61
CA GLU A 42 -15.06 -2.79 7.83
C GLU A 42 -14.61 -4.24 8.10
N HIS A 43 -15.44 -5.07 8.72
CA HIS A 43 -15.11 -6.47 9.06
C HIS A 43 -15.75 -7.50 8.14
N VAL A 44 -16.37 -7.05 7.04
CA VAL A 44 -16.86 -7.95 6.01
C VAL A 44 -15.72 -8.61 5.26
N GLN A 45 -15.89 -9.90 4.95
CA GLN A 45 -14.93 -10.64 4.15
C GLN A 45 -15.01 -10.21 2.69
N VAL A 46 -13.96 -9.57 2.20
CA VAL A 46 -13.80 -9.14 0.81
C VAL A 46 -12.75 -10.00 0.10
N THR A 47 -12.83 -10.04 -1.22
CA THR A 47 -11.84 -10.72 -2.06
C THR A 47 -11.03 -9.67 -2.81
N CYS A 48 -9.72 -9.63 -2.57
CA CYS A 48 -8.82 -8.73 -3.29
C CYS A 48 -8.69 -9.17 -4.76
N LYS A 49 -8.24 -8.26 -5.63
CA LYS A 49 -7.90 -8.52 -7.04
C LYS A 49 -6.89 -9.66 -7.19
N CYS A 50 -6.02 -9.87 -6.19
CA CYS A 50 -5.07 -10.97 -6.11
C CYS A 50 -5.69 -12.34 -5.77
N ARG A 51 -7.03 -12.43 -5.63
CA ARG A 51 -7.82 -13.60 -5.21
C ARG A 51 -7.67 -14.02 -3.75
N MET A 52 -6.93 -13.27 -2.93
CA MET A 52 -6.88 -13.49 -1.48
C MET A 52 -8.15 -12.95 -0.81
N LYS A 53 -8.64 -13.68 0.20
CA LYS A 53 -9.78 -13.28 1.02
C LYS A 53 -9.27 -12.68 2.33
N MET A 54 -9.83 -11.55 2.72
CA MET A 54 -9.49 -10.85 3.96
C MET A 54 -10.62 -9.92 4.40
N GLU A 55 -10.49 -9.29 5.56
CA GLU A 55 -11.43 -8.28 6.02
C GLU A 55 -11.22 -6.95 5.29
N ASN A 56 -12.30 -6.18 5.10
CA ASN A 56 -12.25 -4.91 4.36
C ASN A 56 -11.32 -3.87 5.00
N HIS A 57 -11.23 -3.82 6.34
CA HIS A 57 -10.34 -2.89 7.05
C HIS A 57 -8.87 -3.11 6.69
N LEU A 58 -8.47 -4.35 6.42
CA LEU A 58 -7.11 -4.72 6.00
C LEU A 58 -6.89 -4.56 4.49
N LEU A 59 -7.96 -4.47 3.68
CA LEU A 59 -7.84 -4.45 2.22
C LEU A 59 -6.98 -3.27 1.74
N LYS A 60 -7.14 -2.09 2.37
CA LYS A 60 -6.39 -0.88 2.00
C LYS A 60 -4.89 -1.03 2.27
N ASP A 61 -4.52 -1.53 3.46
CA ASP A 61 -3.11 -1.79 3.79
C ASP A 61 -2.53 -2.87 2.87
N HIS A 62 -3.30 -3.93 2.60
CA HIS A 62 -2.91 -4.98 1.68
C HIS A 62 -2.64 -4.44 0.28
N GLU A 63 -3.52 -3.64 -0.32
CA GLU A 63 -3.33 -3.11 -1.68
C GLU A 63 -2.04 -2.29 -1.83
N VAL A 64 -1.58 -1.64 -0.76
CA VAL A 64 -0.38 -0.79 -0.78
C VAL A 64 0.89 -1.58 -0.44
N SER A 65 0.84 -2.41 0.59
CA SER A 65 2.05 -3.00 1.19
C SER A 65 2.27 -4.46 0.83
N VAL A 66 1.20 -5.24 0.70
CA VAL A 66 1.29 -6.71 0.69
C VAL A 66 0.86 -7.33 -0.64
N CYS A 67 -0.04 -6.67 -1.38
CA CYS A 67 -0.69 -7.24 -2.54
C CYS A 67 0.33 -7.58 -3.63
N PRO A 68 0.39 -8.84 -4.10
CA PRO A 68 1.32 -9.22 -5.16
C PRO A 68 0.98 -8.58 -6.52
N LEU A 69 -0.23 -8.05 -6.67
CA LEU A 69 -0.66 -7.30 -7.85
C LEU A 69 -0.53 -5.78 -7.66
N ARG A 70 0.07 -5.32 -6.56
CA ARG A 70 0.30 -3.88 -6.36
C ARG A 70 1.14 -3.32 -7.52
N PRO A 71 0.80 -2.13 -8.04
CA PRO A 71 1.60 -1.49 -9.08
C PRO A 71 2.96 -1.08 -8.52
N ALA A 72 4.02 -1.45 -9.21
CA ALA A 72 5.39 -1.10 -8.87
C ALA A 72 6.17 -0.72 -10.14
N LEU A 73 7.12 0.22 -10.00
CA LEU A 73 7.92 0.74 -11.11
C LEU A 73 9.21 -0.07 -11.27
N CYS A 74 9.58 -0.36 -12.51
CA CYS A 74 10.89 -0.93 -12.82
C CYS A 74 11.99 0.10 -12.59
N GLN A 75 13.03 -0.27 -11.84
CA GLN A 75 14.16 0.62 -11.55
C GLN A 75 15.09 0.93 -12.74
N TYR A 76 14.86 0.27 -13.89
CA TYR A 76 15.69 0.35 -15.08
C TYR A 76 15.01 1.07 -16.25
N CYS A 77 13.66 1.02 -16.33
CA CYS A 77 12.91 1.61 -17.45
C CYS A 77 11.67 2.40 -17.01
N ASP A 78 11.42 2.52 -15.71
CA ASP A 78 10.32 3.31 -15.12
C ASP A 78 8.90 2.88 -15.56
N ILE A 79 8.76 1.69 -16.15
CA ILE A 79 7.45 1.14 -16.51
C ILE A 79 6.74 0.61 -15.26
N GLN A 80 5.45 0.90 -15.14
CA GLN A 80 4.60 0.38 -14.07
C GLN A 80 4.08 -1.02 -14.41
N LEU A 81 4.34 -1.98 -13.54
CA LEU A 81 3.96 -3.39 -13.68
C LEU A 81 3.39 -3.93 -12.36
N PRO A 82 2.61 -5.02 -12.39
CA PRO A 82 2.24 -5.76 -11.19
C PRO A 82 3.50 -6.31 -10.48
N PHE A 83 3.57 -6.20 -9.16
CA PHE A 83 4.74 -6.62 -8.37
C PHE A 83 5.16 -8.08 -8.61
N ASN A 84 4.20 -9.00 -8.81
CA ASN A 84 4.47 -10.41 -9.12
C ASN A 84 5.15 -10.65 -10.48
N LYS A 85 5.09 -9.68 -11.40
CA LYS A 85 5.75 -9.70 -12.71
C LYS A 85 6.98 -8.80 -12.75
N LEU A 86 7.12 -7.89 -11.78
CA LEU A 86 8.23 -6.95 -11.72
C LEU A 86 9.57 -7.67 -11.64
N GLN A 87 9.70 -8.69 -10.78
CA GLN A 87 10.96 -9.42 -10.59
C GLN A 87 11.48 -10.04 -11.90
N ASP A 88 10.62 -10.71 -12.65
CA ASP A 88 10.95 -11.32 -13.95
C ASP A 88 11.33 -10.26 -14.98
N HIS A 89 10.58 -9.15 -15.00
CA HIS A 89 10.89 -8.00 -15.84
C HIS A 89 12.23 -7.35 -15.47
N GLU A 90 12.56 -7.20 -14.19
CA GLU A 90 13.82 -6.59 -13.74
C GLU A 90 15.03 -7.45 -14.13
N VAL A 91 14.90 -8.78 -14.11
CA VAL A 91 15.95 -9.69 -14.60
C VAL A 91 16.22 -9.44 -16.08
N TYR A 92 15.17 -9.38 -16.90
CA TYR A 92 15.31 -9.11 -18.34
C TYR A 92 15.78 -7.67 -18.60
N CYS A 93 15.12 -6.69 -18.00
CA CYS A 93 15.36 -5.27 -18.23
C CYS A 93 16.74 -4.83 -17.72
N GLY A 94 17.21 -5.38 -16.60
CA GLY A 94 18.57 -5.16 -16.10
C GLY A 94 19.64 -5.87 -16.92
N ALA A 95 19.29 -6.94 -17.63
CA ALA A 95 20.19 -7.65 -18.53
C ALA A 95 20.33 -7.04 -19.93
N ARG A 96 19.43 -6.11 -20.30
CA ARG A 96 19.60 -5.29 -21.49
C ARG A 96 20.92 -4.54 -21.42
N THR A 97 21.59 -4.40 -22.57
CA THR A 97 22.82 -3.62 -22.67
C THR A 97 22.54 -2.30 -23.36
N GLU A 98 23.20 -1.25 -22.89
CA GLU A 98 23.18 0.08 -23.50
C GLU A 98 24.63 0.50 -23.77
N THR A 99 24.83 1.29 -24.82
CA THR A 99 26.16 1.74 -25.21
C THR A 99 26.62 2.87 -24.30
N CYS A 100 27.79 2.74 -23.69
CA CYS A 100 28.41 3.81 -22.93
C CYS A 100 28.86 4.93 -23.87
N GLY A 101 28.41 6.16 -23.64
CA GLY A 101 28.83 7.33 -24.44
C GLY A 101 30.29 7.72 -24.29
N GLY A 102 30.98 7.26 -23.23
CA GLY A 102 32.40 7.54 -22.98
C GLY A 102 33.34 6.56 -23.68
N CYS A 103 33.16 5.26 -23.44
CA CYS A 103 34.05 4.21 -23.94
C CYS A 103 33.49 3.41 -25.13
N GLY A 104 32.23 3.61 -25.52
CA GLY A 104 31.59 2.91 -26.63
C GLY A 104 31.24 1.43 -26.37
N HIS A 105 31.54 0.90 -25.18
CA HIS A 105 31.22 -0.48 -24.82
C HIS A 105 29.74 -0.65 -24.48
N ASN A 106 29.21 -1.84 -24.75
CA ASN A 106 27.86 -2.23 -24.35
C ASN A 106 27.88 -2.74 -22.91
N ILE A 107 27.20 -2.02 -22.03
CA ILE A 107 27.16 -2.27 -20.59
C ILE A 107 25.74 -2.63 -20.19
N MET A 108 25.57 -3.64 -19.34
CA MET A 108 24.23 -4.02 -18.86
C MET A 108 23.62 -2.89 -18.04
N VAL A 109 22.32 -2.64 -18.18
CA VAL A 109 21.63 -1.53 -17.51
C VAL A 109 21.79 -1.59 -15.99
N LYS A 110 21.83 -2.79 -15.41
CA LYS A 110 22.11 -2.98 -13.98
C LYS A 110 23.52 -2.50 -13.57
N ASP A 111 24.50 -2.66 -14.46
CA ASP A 111 25.92 -2.36 -14.22
C ASP A 111 26.28 -0.91 -14.63
N LEU A 112 25.40 -0.22 -15.37
CA LEU A 112 25.60 1.19 -15.78
C LEU A 112 25.81 2.13 -14.59
N LYS A 113 25.24 1.83 -13.42
CA LYS A 113 25.43 2.65 -12.22
C LYS A 113 26.86 2.57 -11.67
N GLU A 114 27.52 1.43 -11.83
CA GLU A 114 28.89 1.18 -11.33
C GLU A 114 29.95 1.43 -12.42
N HIS A 115 29.57 1.33 -13.69
CA HIS A 115 30.45 1.49 -14.84
C HIS A 115 31.31 2.78 -14.87
N PRO A 116 30.84 3.98 -14.45
CA PRO A 116 31.65 5.19 -14.49
C PRO A 116 32.97 5.08 -13.71
N GLN A 117 33.06 4.19 -12.72
CA GLN A 117 34.28 3.97 -11.93
C GLN A 117 35.35 3.16 -12.66
N VAL A 118 34.96 2.42 -13.70
CA VAL A 118 35.83 1.53 -14.49
C VAL A 118 35.77 1.87 -15.99
N CYS A 119 35.19 3.02 -16.33
CA CYS A 119 35.03 3.47 -17.70
C CYS A 119 36.40 3.92 -18.25
N GLY A 120 36.87 3.26 -19.32
CA GLY A 120 38.17 3.48 -19.96
C GLY A 120 38.16 3.11 -21.44
#